data_AF-A0A8T2J0Z7-F1
#
_entry.id   AF-A0A8T2J0Z7-F1
#
_cell.length_a   1.000
_cell.length_b   1.000
_cell.length_c   1.000
_cell.angle_alpha   90.00
_cell.angle_beta   90.00
_cell.angle_gamma   90.00
#
_symmetry.space_group_name_H-M   'P 1'
#
loop_
_entity.id
_entity.type
_entity.pdbx_description
1 polymer ?
#
loop_
_entity_poly.entity_id
_entity_poly.type
_entity_poly.pdbx_seq_one_letter_code
_entity_poly.pdbx_strand_id
1 'polypeptide(L)'
;MAAQSDCVQEDEPQVTYFTLEEVRKRNTVKETWLVILGRVYDITNFVEEHPGGEEVLFEQAGGDATESFEDVGHSIDAREMLNQYYIGDLHPDDFKKQGTKDVLLTTSSSSSSSWSNWLIPTLAVLILGVMYRYYMVDSRSS
;
A
#
# COMPACT_ATOMS: atom_id res chain seq x y z
N MET A 1 -29.13 23.42 -50.07
CA MET A 1 -28.09 22.41 -49.82
C MET A 1 -27.49 22.70 -48.45
N ALA A 2 -27.67 21.78 -47.52
CA ALA A 2 -27.17 21.84 -46.15
C ALA A 2 -25.68 21.45 -46.12
N ALA A 3 -24.90 22.10 -45.26
CA ALA A 3 -23.68 21.54 -44.70
C ALA A 3 -23.69 21.93 -43.22
N GLN A 4 -24.12 20.97 -42.39
CA GLN A 4 -24.05 21.08 -40.94
C GLN A 4 -22.59 20.94 -40.55
N SER A 5 -22.09 21.96 -39.86
CA SER A 5 -20.79 21.92 -39.20
C SER A 5 -20.96 21.13 -37.91
N ASP A 6 -20.68 19.83 -37.96
CA ASP A 6 -20.51 19.01 -36.76
C ASP A 6 -19.24 19.48 -36.03
N CYS A 7 -19.42 20.31 -35.00
CA CYS A 7 -18.41 20.51 -33.98
C CYS A 7 -18.29 19.20 -33.19
N VAL A 8 -17.23 18.44 -33.45
CA VAL A 8 -16.81 17.34 -32.59
C VAL A 8 -16.51 17.97 -31.23
N GLN A 9 -17.42 17.77 -30.26
CA GLN A 9 -17.12 18.05 -28.87
C GLN A 9 -16.12 16.99 -28.42
N GLU A 10 -14.86 17.38 -28.28
CA GLU A 10 -13.86 16.57 -27.59
C GLU A 10 -14.34 16.44 -26.14
N ASP A 11 -14.81 15.24 -25.79
CA ASP A 11 -15.10 14.84 -24.41
C ASP A 11 -13.76 14.84 -23.67
N GLU A 12 -13.40 15.99 -23.10
CA GLU A 12 -12.29 16.09 -22.16
C GLU A 12 -12.55 15.03 -21.07
N PRO A 13 -11.69 14.00 -20.93
CA PRO A 13 -11.94 12.94 -19.99
C PRO A 13 -12.00 13.57 -18.61
N GLN A 14 -13.18 13.55 -17.99
CA GLN A 14 -13.38 14.14 -16.68
C GLN A 14 -12.62 13.28 -15.67
N VAL A 15 -11.38 13.68 -15.41
CA VAL A 15 -10.48 13.00 -14.48
C VAL A 15 -11.15 13.00 -13.11
N THR A 16 -11.60 11.83 -12.70
CA THR A 16 -12.19 11.63 -11.38
C THR A 16 -11.05 11.45 -10.38
N TYR A 17 -11.08 12.19 -9.28
CA TYR A 17 -10.07 12.08 -8.24
C TYR A 17 -10.55 11.15 -7.12
N PHE A 18 -9.72 10.19 -6.74
CA PHE A 18 -9.98 9.26 -5.65
C PHE A 18 -8.98 9.47 -4.51
N THR A 19 -9.44 9.43 -3.26
CA THR A 19 -8.55 9.45 -2.10
C THR A 19 -8.00 8.06 -1.82
N LEU A 20 -6.81 7.99 -1.22
CA LEU A 20 -6.18 6.71 -0.88
C LEU A 20 -7.04 5.91 0.12
N GLU A 21 -7.78 6.60 0.98
CA GLU A 21 -8.73 5.94 1.90
C GLU A 21 -9.88 5.24 1.17
N GLU A 22 -10.35 5.78 0.04
CA GLU A 22 -11.40 5.15 -0.75
C GLU A 22 -10.86 3.95 -1.51
N VAL A 23 -9.69 4.09 -2.14
CA VAL A 23 -9.00 2.97 -2.81
C VAL A 23 -8.77 1.82 -1.83
N ARG A 24 -8.34 2.12 -0.60
CA ARG A 24 -8.09 1.11 0.45
C ARG A 24 -9.32 0.30 0.88
N LYS A 25 -10.52 0.85 0.73
CA LYS A 25 -11.75 0.10 1.01
C LYS A 25 -12.08 -0.90 -0.09
N ARG A 26 -11.53 -0.71 -1.29
CA ARG A 26 -11.73 -1.56 -2.48
C ARG A 26 -10.61 -2.58 -2.60
N ASN A 27 -10.56 -3.47 -1.61
CA ASN A 27 -9.59 -4.56 -1.50
C ASN A 27 -10.25 -5.94 -1.55
N THR A 28 -11.41 -6.05 -2.20
CA THR A 28 -12.20 -7.29 -2.24
C THR A 28 -12.20 -7.88 -3.64
N VAL A 29 -12.38 -9.19 -3.75
CA VAL A 29 -12.43 -9.92 -5.05
C VAL A 29 -13.40 -9.30 -6.06
N LYS A 30 -14.45 -8.64 -5.60
CA LYS A 30 -15.48 -8.02 -6.46
C LYS A 30 -15.18 -6.57 -6.85
N GLU A 31 -14.25 -5.94 -6.16
CA GLU A 31 -13.88 -4.53 -6.31
C GLU A 31 -12.42 -4.39 -5.86
N THR A 32 -11.50 -4.64 -6.80
CA THR A 32 -10.04 -4.58 -6.58
C THR A 32 -9.48 -3.38 -7.31
N TRP A 33 -9.08 -2.36 -6.55
CA TRP A 33 -8.47 -1.16 -7.11
C TRP A 33 -6.98 -1.10 -6.75
N LEU A 34 -6.19 -0.59 -7.70
CA LEU A 34 -4.76 -0.41 -7.53
C LEU A 34 -4.36 1.01 -7.94
N VAL A 35 -3.35 1.55 -7.27
CA VAL A 35 -2.71 2.79 -7.67
C VAL A 35 -1.36 2.48 -8.31
N ILE A 36 -1.15 2.93 -9.54
CA ILE A 36 0.14 2.80 -10.24
C ILE A 36 0.52 4.17 -10.79
N LEU A 37 1.70 4.66 -10.39
CA LEU A 37 2.22 5.98 -10.76
C LEU A 37 1.21 7.11 -10.45
N GLY A 38 0.44 6.94 -9.36
CA GLY A 38 -0.56 7.92 -8.93
C GLY A 38 -1.88 7.90 -9.69
N ARG A 39 -2.06 6.96 -10.60
CA ARG A 39 -3.32 6.73 -11.31
C ARG A 39 -4.04 5.54 -10.70
N VAL A 40 -5.35 5.60 -10.64
CA VAL A 40 -6.21 4.57 -10.05
C VAL A 40 -6.79 3.69 -11.16
N TYR A 41 -6.65 2.38 -10.98
CA TYR A 41 -7.06 1.37 -11.94
C TYR A 41 -8.03 0.39 -11.27
N ASP A 42 -9.15 0.11 -11.93
CA ASP A 42 -10.07 -0.94 -11.55
C ASP A 42 -9.74 -2.23 -12.31
N ILE A 43 -9.00 -3.11 -11.65
CA ILE A 43 -8.55 -4.37 -12.24
C ILE A 43 -9.47 -5.54 -11.90
N THR A 44 -10.66 -5.30 -11.35
CA THR A 44 -11.58 -6.35 -10.87
C THR A 44 -11.79 -7.46 -11.90
N ASN A 45 -12.01 -7.11 -13.17
CA ASN A 45 -12.23 -8.08 -14.24
C ASN A 45 -10.93 -8.72 -14.75
N PHE A 46 -9.77 -8.13 -14.44
CA PHE A 46 -8.46 -8.59 -14.89
C PHE A 46 -7.76 -9.50 -13.89
N VAL A 47 -8.22 -9.56 -12.63
CA VAL A 47 -7.59 -10.36 -11.56
C VAL A 47 -7.36 -11.81 -11.98
N GLU A 48 -8.35 -12.45 -12.59
CA GLU A 48 -8.28 -13.86 -13.03
C GLU A 48 -7.48 -14.05 -14.33
N GLU A 49 -7.34 -13.00 -15.14
CA GLU A 49 -6.62 -13.02 -16.42
C GLU A 49 -5.14 -12.65 -16.28
N HIS A 50 -4.72 -12.21 -15.08
CA HIS A 50 -3.37 -11.75 -14.84
C HIS A 50 -2.33 -12.89 -14.94
N PRO A 51 -1.35 -12.81 -15.87
CA PRO A 51 -0.35 -13.87 -16.05
C PRO A 51 0.52 -14.16 -14.83
N GLY A 52 0.66 -13.20 -13.91
CA GLY A 52 1.39 -13.35 -12.65
C GLY A 52 0.56 -13.95 -11.51
N GLY A 53 -0.72 -14.26 -11.75
CA GLY A 53 -1.66 -14.77 -10.76
C GLY A 53 -2.39 -13.67 -9.97
N GLU A 54 -3.50 -14.05 -9.35
CA GLU A 54 -4.36 -13.13 -8.58
C GLU A 54 -3.76 -12.74 -7.21
N GLU A 55 -2.94 -13.62 -6.60
CA GLU A 55 -2.41 -13.45 -5.24
C GLU A 55 -1.60 -12.16 -5.11
N VAL A 56 -0.70 -11.90 -6.07
CA VAL A 56 0.13 -10.68 -6.08
C VAL A 56 -0.69 -9.40 -6.27
N LEU A 57 -1.86 -9.49 -6.92
CA LEU A 57 -2.76 -8.34 -7.07
C LEU A 57 -3.53 -8.09 -5.77
N PHE A 58 -3.93 -9.13 -5.06
CA PHE A 58 -4.59 -9.02 -3.77
C PHE A 58 -3.68 -8.49 -2.67
N GLU A 59 -2.40 -8.83 -2.69
CA GLU A 59 -1.40 -8.28 -1.75
C GLU A 59 -1.26 -6.75 -1.90
N GLN A 60 -1.40 -6.25 -3.12
CA GLN A 60 -1.31 -4.82 -3.42
C GLN A 60 -2.68 -4.11 -3.49
N ALA A 61 -3.77 -4.86 -3.34
CA ALA A 61 -5.13 -4.35 -3.47
C ALA A 61 -5.42 -3.24 -2.46
N GLY A 62 -6.05 -2.17 -2.95
CA GLY A 62 -6.37 -1.01 -2.14
C GLY A 62 -5.16 -0.12 -1.81
N GLY A 63 -4.02 -0.33 -2.49
CA GLY A 63 -2.77 0.36 -2.22
C GLY A 63 -2.06 0.85 -3.47
N ASP A 64 -0.84 1.33 -3.25
CA ASP A 64 0.09 1.71 -4.31
C ASP A 64 0.94 0.51 -4.70
N ALA A 65 0.76 0.06 -5.95
CA ALA A 65 1.45 -1.09 -6.53
C ALA A 65 2.55 -0.66 -7.50
N THR A 66 2.95 0.62 -7.49
CA THR A 66 3.90 1.19 -8.45
C THR A 66 5.24 0.44 -8.38
N GLU A 67 5.76 0.25 -7.18
CA GLU A 67 7.03 -0.46 -6.95
C GLU A 67 6.96 -1.88 -7.50
N SER A 68 5.94 -2.66 -7.10
CA SER A 68 5.78 -4.04 -7.56
C SER A 68 5.58 -4.12 -9.08
N PHE A 69 4.86 -3.17 -9.67
CA PHE A 69 4.64 -3.14 -11.11
C PHE A 69 5.93 -2.85 -11.90
N GLU A 70 6.76 -1.93 -11.40
CA GLU A 70 8.04 -1.57 -12.01
C GLU A 70 9.13 -2.62 -11.78
N ASP A 71 9.19 -3.24 -10.61
CA ASP A 71 10.17 -4.29 -10.26
C ASP A 71 10.01 -5.54 -11.15
N VAL A 72 8.76 -5.94 -11.42
CA VAL A 72 8.46 -7.05 -12.33
C VAL A 72 8.87 -6.74 -13.78
N GLY A 73 8.87 -5.47 -14.18
CA GLY A 73 9.28 -5.08 -15.54
C GLY A 73 8.27 -5.44 -16.62
N HIS A 74 6.99 -5.08 -16.42
CA HIS A 74 5.92 -5.30 -17.40
C HIS A 74 6.26 -4.72 -18.80
N SER A 75 5.90 -5.47 -19.85
CA SER A 75 6.10 -5.07 -21.25
C SER A 75 5.30 -3.80 -21.61
N ILE A 76 5.66 -3.18 -22.73
CA ILE A 76 4.97 -1.98 -23.23
C ILE A 76 3.49 -2.29 -23.49
N ASP A 77 3.19 -3.41 -24.14
CA ASP A 77 1.81 -3.86 -24.36
C ASP A 77 1.02 -4.03 -23.06
N ALA A 78 1.63 -4.58 -22.00
CA ALA A 78 0.98 -4.72 -20.70
C ALA A 78 0.64 -3.36 -20.07
N ARG A 79 1.53 -2.37 -20.23
CA ARG A 79 1.28 -0.99 -19.78
C ARG A 79 0.18 -0.31 -20.60
N GLU A 80 0.08 -0.62 -21.88
CA GLU A 80 -1.02 -0.13 -22.73
C GLU A 80 -2.36 -0.77 -22.35
N MET A 81 -2.38 -2.08 -22.06
CA MET A 81 -3.57 -2.77 -21.57
C MET A 81 -4.03 -2.21 -20.22
N LEU A 82 -3.10 -1.88 -19.32
CA LEU A 82 -3.41 -1.27 -18.03
C LEU A 82 -4.25 0.02 -18.18
N ASN A 83 -4.00 0.82 -19.22
CA ASN A 83 -4.76 2.05 -19.47
C ASN A 83 -6.25 1.82 -19.74
N GLN A 84 -6.65 0.61 -20.15
CA GLN A 84 -8.07 0.27 -20.37
C GLN A 84 -8.85 0.18 -19.05
N TYR A 85 -8.15 -0.08 -17.94
CA TYR A 85 -8.70 -0.20 -16.59
C TYR A 85 -8.62 1.10 -15.80
N TYR A 86 -8.17 2.19 -16.42
CA TYR A 86 -8.03 3.48 -15.77
C TYR A 86 -9.41 4.07 -15.43
N ILE A 87 -9.60 4.44 -14.16
CA ILE A 87 -10.84 5.05 -13.68
C ILE A 87 -10.66 6.51 -13.23
N GLY A 88 -9.43 6.94 -12.96
CA GLY A 88 -9.15 8.29 -12.47
C GLY A 88 -7.78 8.43 -11.82
N ASP A 89 -7.53 9.59 -11.25
CA ASP A 89 -6.26 9.91 -10.59
C ASP A 89 -6.40 9.91 -9.07
N LEU A 90 -5.28 9.69 -8.37
CA LEU A 90 -5.26 9.82 -6.92
C LEU A 90 -5.40 11.31 -6.51
N HIS A 91 -5.90 11.59 -5.32
CA HIS A 91 -5.98 12.98 -4.84
C HIS A 91 -4.57 13.55 -4.57
N PRO A 92 -4.23 14.78 -4.99
CA PRO A 92 -2.90 15.40 -4.81
C PRO A 92 -2.39 15.44 -3.36
N ASP A 93 -3.30 15.43 -2.39
CA ASP A 93 -2.95 15.38 -0.96
C ASP A 93 -2.35 14.02 -0.55
N ASP A 94 -2.79 12.94 -1.17
CA ASP A 94 -2.29 11.59 -0.91
C ASP A 94 -0.97 11.33 -1.63
N PHE A 95 -0.74 11.95 -2.79
CA PHE A 95 0.54 11.92 -3.50
C PHE A 95 1.71 12.41 -2.63
N LYS A 96 1.53 13.50 -1.88
CA LYS A 96 2.57 14.02 -0.97
C LYS A 96 2.86 13.09 0.19
N LYS A 97 1.85 12.36 0.65
CA LYS A 97 1.97 11.40 1.75
C LYS A 97 2.83 10.21 1.35
N GLN A 98 2.82 9.77 0.10
CA GLN A 98 3.63 8.64 -0.35
C GLN A 98 5.14 8.93 -0.34
N GLY A 99 5.54 10.15 -0.72
CA GLY A 99 6.93 10.63 -0.56
C GLY A 99 7.33 11.03 0.86
N THR A 100 6.43 10.89 1.84
CA THR A 100 6.67 11.15 3.27
C THR A 100 6.12 10.04 4.17
N LYS A 101 5.91 8.83 3.63
CA LYS A 101 5.57 7.62 4.42
C LYS A 101 6.80 6.94 5.02
N ASP A 102 7.97 7.54 4.85
CA ASP A 102 9.13 7.43 5.72
C ASP A 102 9.08 8.42 6.91
N VAL A 103 8.09 9.34 6.99
CA VAL A 103 7.99 10.40 8.03
C VAL A 103 6.59 10.58 8.66
N LEU A 104 5.60 9.72 8.37
CA LEU A 104 4.31 9.71 9.10
C LEU A 104 3.93 8.34 9.69
N LEU A 105 4.92 7.52 9.99
CA LEU A 105 4.82 6.50 11.04
C LEU A 105 5.17 7.17 12.37
N THR A 106 4.16 7.71 13.07
CA THR A 106 4.10 8.04 14.52
C THR A 106 3.06 9.15 14.77
N THR A 107 1.78 8.84 14.95
CA THR A 107 1.14 8.64 16.27
C THR A 107 -0.33 8.36 15.93
N SER A 108 -0.92 7.18 16.11
CA SER A 108 -0.73 6.07 17.04
C SER A 108 -0.57 4.76 16.24
N SER A 109 0.50 3.97 16.30
CA SER A 109 1.41 3.59 17.38
C SER A 109 2.85 3.58 16.86
N SER A 110 3.74 4.29 17.55
CA SER A 110 4.85 5.01 16.96
C SER A 110 6.25 4.40 17.14
N SER A 111 7.06 4.60 16.09
CA SER A 111 8.51 4.87 16.08
C SER A 111 9.51 3.72 16.14
N SER A 112 10.21 3.57 15.01
CA SER A 112 11.51 2.92 14.83
C SER A 112 12.60 3.61 15.65
N SER A 113 13.44 2.84 16.35
CA SER A 113 14.81 3.20 16.74
C SER A 113 15.52 1.99 17.34
N SER A 114 16.82 1.93 17.12
CA SER A 114 17.81 0.97 17.63
C SER A 114 17.85 0.76 19.17
N TRP A 115 16.83 1.21 19.91
CA TRP A 115 16.64 1.00 21.34
C TRP A 115 16.00 -0.35 21.68
N SER A 116 15.07 -0.85 20.84
CA SER A 116 14.29 -2.06 21.15
C SER A 116 15.12 -3.33 21.22
N ASN A 117 16.30 -3.35 20.59
CA ASN A 117 17.26 -4.44 20.70
C ASN A 117 17.92 -4.53 22.08
N TRP A 118 17.89 -3.47 22.91
CA TRP A 118 18.39 -3.55 24.29
C TRP A 118 17.28 -3.88 25.31
N LEU A 119 16.01 -3.74 24.96
CA LEU A 119 14.88 -4.08 25.85
C LEU A 119 14.80 -5.59 26.13
N ILE A 120 15.11 -6.43 25.14
CA ILE A 120 15.11 -7.89 25.29
C ILE A 120 16.22 -8.38 26.24
N PRO A 121 17.51 -8.02 26.05
CA PRO A 121 18.57 -8.42 26.98
C PRO A 121 18.45 -7.74 28.36
N THR A 122 17.95 -6.49 28.45
CA THR A 122 17.75 -5.84 29.76
C THR A 122 16.64 -6.50 30.57
N LEU A 123 15.54 -6.92 29.91
CA LEU A 123 14.47 -7.68 30.56
C LEU A 123 14.96 -9.06 31.03
N ALA A 124 15.77 -9.75 30.22
CA ALA A 124 16.37 -11.03 30.60
C ALA A 124 17.30 -10.91 31.82
N VAL A 125 18.15 -9.88 31.87
CA VAL A 125 19.03 -9.62 33.03
C VAL A 125 18.23 -9.27 34.28
N LEU A 126 17.14 -8.50 34.15
CA LEU A 126 16.28 -8.15 35.27
C LEU A 126 15.58 -9.39 35.85
N ILE A 127 15.04 -10.27 34.99
CA ILE A 127 14.41 -11.52 35.41
C ILE A 127 15.42 -12.47 36.07
N LEU A 128 16.60 -12.66 35.46
CA LEU A 128 17.69 -13.48 36.02
C LEU A 128 18.17 -12.93 37.37
N GLY A 129 18.28 -11.61 37.51
CA GLY A 129 18.68 -10.96 38.77
C GLY A 129 17.66 -11.14 39.89
N VAL A 130 16.36 -11.01 39.59
CA VAL A 130 15.28 -11.29 40.55
C VAL A 130 15.24 -12.76 40.94
N MET A 131 15.39 -13.68 39.97
CA MET A 131 15.45 -15.12 40.21
C MET A 131 16.65 -15.50 41.07
N TYR A 132 17.84 -14.95 40.79
CA TYR A 132 19.04 -15.20 41.58
C TYR A 132 18.90 -14.62 43.00
N ARG A 133 18.30 -13.44 43.16
CA ARG A 133 17.97 -12.87 44.48
C ARG A 133 17.05 -13.79 45.28
N TYR A 134 16.02 -14.34 44.65
CA TYR A 134 15.12 -15.30 45.28
C TYR A 134 15.87 -16.57 45.69
N TYR A 135 16.68 -17.14 44.80
CA TYR A 135 17.44 -18.35 45.08
C TYR A 135 18.53 -18.13 46.15
N MET A 136 19.16 -16.95 46.19
CA MET A 136 20.11 -16.55 47.25
C MET A 136 19.43 -16.31 48.60
N VAL A 137 18.19 -15.82 48.63
CA VAL A 137 17.41 -15.71 49.87
C VAL A 137 16.99 -17.10 50.36
N ASP A 138 16.55 -17.97 49.46
CA ASP A 138 16.13 -19.34 49.77
C ASP A 138 17.31 -20.20 50.26
N SER A 139 18.47 -20.14 49.57
CA SER A 139 19.70 -20.83 49.96
C SER A 139 20.39 -20.29 51.22
N ARG A 140 19.97 -19.14 51.74
CA ARG A 140 20.41 -18.65 53.06
C ARG A 140 19.44 -19.05 54.18
N SER A 141 18.29 -19.64 53.84
CA SER A 141 17.23 -20.05 54.77
C SER A 141 17.27 -21.54 55.12
N SER A 142 18.25 -22.29 54.60
CA SER A 142 18.63 -23.66 55.01
C SER A 142 19.98 -23.65 55.72
#